data_AF-A0A1Y5HU77-F1
#
_entry.id   AF-A0A1Y5HU77-F1
#
_cell.length_a   1.000
_cell.length_b   1.000
_cell.length_c   1.000
_cell.angle_alpha   90.00
_cell.angle_beta   90.00
_cell.angle_gamma   90.00
#
_symmetry.space_group_name_H-M   'P 1'
#
loop_
_entity.id
_entity.type
_entity.pdbx_description
1 polymer ?
#
loop_
_entity_poly.entity_id
_entity_poly.type
_entity_poly.pdbx_seq_one_letter_code
_entity_poly.pdbx_strand_id
1 'polypeptide(L)'
;MTHADNSDWVLEKEEQDIQLKIYTREVSGSSLREFKGVMIAETNLTTLAALLLDSNAAPQWMHQCEKFEIIEQIDPLNAVIYFVNGAPWPVSDRDAVISSSMLQDPETLTLQVSVDAITGRLPKDDDYVRIPRMTGSWTFNPLAGGKVEIIYQAHVEPGGSLPAWLANSVVVETPYHTMSNMLDMIKLTKYQQTDIPLIKNGPNN
;
A
#
# COMPACT_ATOMS: atom_id res chain seq x y z
N MET A 1 20.85 11.63 14.76
CA MET A 1 21.44 11.84 13.43
C MET A 1 20.70 10.92 12.48
N THR A 2 19.70 11.45 11.78
CA THR A 2 18.89 10.75 10.79
C THR A 2 19.73 10.55 9.54
N HIS A 3 20.06 9.30 9.19
CA HIS A 3 20.64 9.00 7.89
C HIS A 3 19.52 9.11 6.86
N ALA A 4 19.41 10.27 6.23
CA ALA A 4 18.67 10.40 4.98
C ALA A 4 19.49 9.66 3.91
N ASP A 5 19.05 8.45 3.56
CA ASP A 5 19.70 7.61 2.56
C ASP A 5 19.62 8.24 1.17
N ASN A 6 20.77 8.27 0.52
CA ASN A 6 21.11 9.10 -0.63
C ASN A 6 21.10 8.28 -1.94
N SER A 7 20.15 7.36 -2.09
CA SER A 7 19.91 6.64 -3.34
C SER A 7 18.81 7.34 -4.15
N ASP A 8 19.12 7.66 -5.40
CA ASP A 8 18.17 8.30 -6.30
C ASP A 8 17.07 7.31 -6.71
N TRP A 9 15.85 7.82 -6.89
CA TRP A 9 14.74 7.05 -7.44
C TRP A 9 14.97 6.78 -8.94
N VAL A 10 14.94 5.51 -9.33
CA VAL A 10 15.04 5.07 -10.73
C VAL A 10 13.64 4.78 -11.25
N LEU A 11 13.26 5.36 -12.40
CA LEU A 11 12.01 5.03 -13.08
C LEU A 11 12.13 3.65 -13.73
N GLU A 12 11.28 2.71 -13.31
CA GLU A 12 11.28 1.32 -13.80
C GLU A 12 10.13 1.07 -14.79
N LYS A 13 9.00 1.75 -14.62
CA LYS A 13 7.82 1.59 -15.47
C LYS A 13 6.99 2.87 -15.53
N GLU A 14 6.43 3.14 -16.71
CA GLU A 14 5.44 4.21 -16.93
C GLU A 14 4.29 3.63 -17.76
N GLU A 15 3.06 3.88 -17.32
CA GLU A 15 1.81 3.54 -18.01
C GLU A 15 1.02 4.82 -18.23
N GLN A 16 1.05 5.33 -19.46
CA GLN A 16 0.54 6.67 -19.78
C GLN A 16 -0.99 6.75 -19.69
N ASP A 17 -1.68 5.67 -20.09
CA ASP A 17 -3.15 5.63 -20.16
C ASP A 17 -3.81 5.85 -18.79
N ILE A 18 -3.14 5.42 -17.72
CA ILE A 18 -3.60 5.58 -16.33
C ILE A 18 -2.70 6.54 -15.53
N GLN A 19 -1.79 7.26 -16.19
CA GLN A 19 -0.85 8.20 -15.58
C GLN A 19 -0.05 7.61 -14.39
N LEU A 20 0.37 6.36 -14.49
CA LEU A 20 1.07 5.64 -13.43
C LEU A 20 2.58 5.56 -13.72
N LYS A 21 3.40 5.88 -12.73
CA LYS A 21 4.85 5.73 -12.77
C LYS A 21 5.32 4.92 -11.57
N ILE A 22 6.16 3.92 -11.82
CA ILE A 22 6.78 3.08 -10.78
C ILE A 22 8.27 3.36 -10.74
N TYR A 23 8.74 3.70 -9.54
CA TYR A 23 10.13 3.93 -9.24
C TYR A 23 10.65 2.89 -8.26
N THR A 24 11.94 2.59 -8.32
CA THR A 24 12.64 1.85 -7.26
C THR A 24 13.87 2.59 -6.79
N ARG A 25 14.35 2.25 -5.59
CA ARG A 25 15.67 2.66 -5.12
C ARG A 25 16.29 1.59 -4.22
N GLU A 26 17.61 1.62 -4.11
CA GLU A 26 18.33 0.83 -3.11
C GLU A 26 18.11 1.40 -1.71
N VAL A 27 18.11 0.55 -0.69
CA VAL A 27 17.99 0.95 0.72
C VAL A 27 19.27 0.55 1.43
N SER A 28 19.94 1.49 2.12
CA SER A 28 21.22 1.18 2.77
C SER A 28 21.04 0.08 3.81
N GLY A 29 21.90 -0.93 3.74
CA GLY A 29 21.84 -2.08 4.63
C GLY A 29 20.80 -3.14 4.25
N SER A 30 20.09 -2.98 3.13
CA SER A 30 19.21 -4.01 2.57
C SER A 30 19.68 -4.45 1.19
N SER A 31 19.46 -5.72 0.87
CA SER A 31 19.59 -6.25 -0.50
C SER A 31 18.30 -6.09 -1.32
N LEU A 32 17.25 -5.59 -0.68
CA LEU A 32 15.93 -5.43 -1.25
C LEU A 32 15.65 -3.98 -1.56
N ARG A 33 15.08 -3.75 -2.73
CA ARG A 33 14.72 -2.42 -3.20
C ARG A 33 13.41 -1.98 -2.57
N GLU A 34 13.31 -0.67 -2.36
CA GLU A 34 12.04 -0.01 -2.06
C GLU A 34 11.38 0.38 -3.38
N PHE A 35 10.05 0.29 -3.46
CA PHE A 35 9.29 0.84 -4.58
C PHE A 35 8.52 2.09 -4.19
N LYS A 36 8.21 2.92 -5.19
CA LYS A 36 7.25 4.02 -5.10
C LYS A 36 6.45 4.10 -6.40
N GLY A 37 5.15 3.89 -6.32
CA GLY A 37 4.20 4.19 -7.38
C GLY A 37 3.61 5.58 -7.21
N VAL A 38 3.45 6.31 -8.31
CA VAL A 38 2.80 7.63 -8.36
C VAL A 38 1.77 7.61 -9.48
N MET A 39 0.52 7.91 -9.18
CA MET A 39 -0.61 7.91 -10.12
C MET A 39 -1.46 9.16 -9.95
N ILE A 40 -1.99 9.71 -11.04
CA ILE A 40 -3.01 10.78 -10.98
C ILE A 40 -4.33 10.21 -11.45
N ALA A 41 -5.34 10.22 -10.58
CA ALA A 41 -6.68 9.69 -10.88
C ALA A 41 -7.78 10.74 -10.67
N GLU A 42 -8.84 10.66 -11.46
CA GLU A 42 -10.08 11.43 -11.27
C GLU A 42 -10.93 10.75 -10.19
N THR A 43 -10.88 11.29 -8.97
CA THR A 43 -11.52 10.73 -7.79
C THR A 43 -11.50 11.74 -6.64
N ASN A 44 -12.06 11.35 -5.49
CA ASN A 44 -12.05 12.12 -4.26
C ASN A 44 -11.49 11.31 -3.08
N LEU A 45 -11.19 11.99 -1.97
CA LEU A 45 -10.51 11.39 -0.83
C LEU A 45 -11.42 10.42 -0.07
N THR A 46 -12.72 10.68 0.00
CA THR A 46 -13.68 9.77 0.64
C THR A 46 -13.80 8.45 -0.13
N THR A 47 -13.76 8.47 -1.46
CA THR A 47 -13.76 7.25 -2.30
C THR A 47 -12.51 6.39 -2.03
N LEU A 48 -11.34 7.03 -1.96
CA LEU A 48 -10.07 6.33 -1.68
C LEU A 48 -10.04 5.77 -0.25
N ALA A 49 -10.47 6.57 0.73
CA ALA A 49 -10.57 6.14 2.12
C ALA A 49 -11.55 4.97 2.27
N ALA A 50 -12.70 5.02 1.60
CA ALA A 50 -13.69 3.94 1.63
C ALA A 50 -13.14 2.62 1.09
N LEU A 51 -12.33 2.65 0.03
CA LEU A 51 -11.68 1.45 -0.50
C LEU A 51 -10.63 0.90 0.47
N LEU A 52 -9.79 1.75 1.06
CA LEU A 52 -8.74 1.34 2.01
C LEU A 52 -9.29 0.75 3.31
N LEU A 53 -10.47 1.22 3.75
CA LEU A 53 -11.15 0.74 4.95
C LEU A 53 -11.96 -0.55 4.69
N ASP A 54 -12.21 -0.93 3.45
CA ASP A 54 -12.91 -2.16 3.06
C ASP A 54 -11.94 -3.36 2.99
N SER A 55 -11.64 -3.94 4.15
CA SER A 55 -10.72 -5.09 4.28
C SER A 55 -11.15 -6.29 3.43
N ASN A 56 -12.46 -6.53 3.27
CA ASN A 56 -12.99 -7.62 2.46
C ASN A 56 -12.71 -7.44 0.95
N ALA A 57 -12.49 -6.20 0.51
CA ALA A 57 -12.15 -5.90 -0.86
C ALA A 57 -10.65 -6.03 -1.14
N ALA A 58 -9.77 -5.99 -0.13
CA ALA A 58 -8.33 -5.99 -0.33
C ALA A 58 -7.80 -7.12 -1.24
N PRO A 59 -8.23 -8.40 -1.10
CA PRO A 59 -7.80 -9.47 -2.01
C PRO A 59 -8.22 -9.28 -3.48
N GLN A 60 -9.20 -8.40 -3.75
CA GLN A 60 -9.68 -8.13 -5.10
C GLN A 60 -8.79 -7.14 -5.86
N TRP A 61 -7.98 -6.34 -5.15
CA TRP A 61 -7.19 -5.28 -5.78
C TRP A 61 -5.73 -5.24 -5.38
N MET A 62 -5.37 -5.66 -4.17
CA MET A 62 -3.98 -5.74 -3.75
C MET A 62 -3.29 -6.93 -4.42
N HIS A 63 -2.17 -6.67 -5.10
CA HIS A 63 -1.47 -7.69 -5.86
C HIS A 63 -1.02 -8.85 -4.95
N GLN A 64 -1.36 -10.08 -5.34
CA GLN A 64 -1.06 -11.32 -4.61
C GLN A 64 -1.61 -11.38 -3.18
N CYS A 65 -2.54 -10.49 -2.79
CA CYS A 65 -3.19 -10.58 -1.49
C CYS A 65 -4.22 -11.70 -1.49
N GLU A 66 -4.00 -12.73 -0.68
CA GLU A 66 -4.93 -13.86 -0.55
C GLU A 66 -5.90 -13.65 0.62
N LYS A 67 -5.42 -12.96 1.66
CA LYS A 67 -6.15 -12.75 2.90
C LYS A 67 -5.83 -11.39 3.49
N PHE A 68 -6.84 -10.70 4.01
CA PHE A 68 -6.70 -9.41 4.68
C PHE A 68 -7.78 -9.25 5.75
N GLU A 69 -7.42 -9.51 7.01
CA GLU A 69 -8.35 -9.56 8.14
C GLU A 69 -7.99 -8.54 9.21
N ILE A 70 -8.97 -7.75 9.64
CA ILE A 70 -8.82 -6.90 10.82
C ILE A 70 -8.88 -7.80 12.05
N ILE A 71 -7.76 -7.89 12.78
CA ILE A 71 -7.69 -8.68 14.03
C ILE A 71 -7.94 -7.82 15.27
N GLU A 72 -7.77 -6.50 15.16
CA GLU A 72 -8.11 -5.53 16.20
C GLU A 72 -8.50 -4.20 15.54
N GLN A 73 -9.72 -3.71 15.78
CA GLN A 73 -10.12 -2.36 15.41
C GLN A 73 -9.84 -1.42 16.59
N ILE A 74 -8.92 -0.48 16.43
CA ILE A 74 -8.56 0.47 17.51
C ILE A 74 -9.57 1.63 17.52
N ASP A 75 -9.82 2.21 16.36
CA ASP A 75 -10.83 3.24 16.10
C ASP A 75 -11.20 3.20 14.59
N PRO A 76 -12.12 4.04 14.07
CA PRO A 76 -12.54 3.96 12.67
C PRO A 76 -11.44 4.10 11.60
N LEU A 77 -10.27 4.67 11.95
CA LEU A 77 -9.17 4.94 11.01
C LEU A 77 -7.88 4.19 11.38
N ASN A 78 -7.87 3.44 12.48
CA ASN A 78 -6.71 2.72 13.00
C ASN A 78 -7.06 1.26 13.30
N ALA A 79 -6.23 0.34 12.80
CA ALA A 79 -6.45 -1.09 12.97
C ALA A 79 -5.14 -1.88 13.03
N VAL A 80 -5.22 -3.07 13.62
CA VAL A 80 -4.24 -4.14 13.45
C VAL A 80 -4.81 -5.16 12.50
N ILE A 81 -4.04 -5.51 11.48
CA ILE A 81 -4.47 -6.33 10.35
C ILE A 81 -3.53 -7.52 10.21
N TYR A 82 -4.10 -8.69 9.98
CA TYR A 82 -3.39 -9.87 9.53
C TYR A 82 -3.58 -10.04 8.03
N PHE A 83 -2.51 -10.22 7.26
CA PHE A 83 -2.61 -10.50 5.83
C PHE A 83 -1.71 -11.65 5.39
N VAL A 84 -2.10 -12.28 4.28
CA VAL A 84 -1.34 -13.30 3.57
C VAL A 84 -1.13 -12.84 2.13
N ASN A 85 0.12 -12.87 1.69
CA ASN A 85 0.50 -12.64 0.30
C ASN A 85 1.01 -13.94 -0.32
N GLY A 86 0.37 -14.33 -1.41
CA GLY A 86 0.79 -15.44 -2.26
C GLY A 86 2.15 -15.17 -2.90
N ALA A 87 2.88 -16.23 -3.19
CA ALA A 87 4.13 -16.20 -3.91
C ALA A 87 4.13 -17.24 -5.05
N PRO A 88 4.88 -17.02 -6.14
CA PRO A 88 4.97 -18.01 -7.20
C PRO A 88 5.62 -19.30 -6.68
N TRP A 89 4.98 -20.44 -6.97
CA TRP A 89 5.53 -21.76 -6.67
C TRP A 89 6.93 -21.92 -7.31
N PRO A 90 7.93 -22.49 -6.60
CA PRO A 90 7.85 -23.25 -5.34
C PRO A 90 8.13 -22.43 -4.08
N VAL A 91 8.01 -21.11 -4.12
CA VAL A 91 8.28 -20.27 -2.95
C VAL A 91 7.06 -20.26 -2.02
N SER A 92 7.26 -20.52 -0.72
CA SER A 92 6.19 -20.41 0.28
C SER A 92 5.61 -19.01 0.35
N ASP A 93 4.32 -18.92 0.64
CA ASP A 93 3.59 -17.67 0.83
C ASP A 93 4.06 -16.95 2.11
N ARG A 94 3.74 -15.66 2.20
CA ARG A 94 4.14 -14.81 3.33
C ARG A 94 2.93 -14.36 4.11
N ASP A 95 3.06 -14.33 5.42
CA ASP A 95 2.08 -13.67 6.29
C ASP A 95 2.71 -12.51 7.06
N ALA A 96 1.88 -11.57 7.49
CA ALA A 96 2.30 -10.51 8.41
C ALA A 96 1.15 -10.03 9.27
N VAL A 97 1.51 -9.46 10.42
CA VAL A 97 0.62 -8.61 11.20
C VAL A 97 1.12 -7.18 11.07
N ILE A 98 0.24 -6.25 10.74
CA ILE A 98 0.56 -4.83 10.55
C ILE A 98 -0.30 -3.94 11.43
N SER A 99 0.28 -2.83 11.86
CA SER A 99 -0.51 -1.67 12.28
C SER A 99 -0.77 -0.78 11.06
N SER A 100 -2.00 -0.32 10.90
CA SER A 100 -2.41 0.65 9.89
C SER A 100 -3.01 1.88 10.58
N SER A 101 -2.57 3.06 10.17
CA SER A 101 -3.05 4.34 10.71
C SER A 101 -3.33 5.34 9.60
N MET A 102 -4.54 5.89 9.55
CA MET A 102 -4.96 6.88 8.57
C MET A 102 -5.17 8.25 9.24
N LEU A 103 -4.55 9.29 8.67
CA LEU A 103 -4.60 10.67 9.14
C LEU A 103 -4.80 11.63 7.98
N GLN A 104 -5.60 12.68 8.19
CA GLN A 104 -5.76 13.75 7.22
C GLN A 104 -5.19 15.06 7.77
N ASP A 105 -4.34 15.72 6.98
CA ASP A 105 -3.86 17.06 7.30
C ASP A 105 -5.02 18.07 7.15
N PRO A 106 -5.32 18.89 8.16
CA PRO A 106 -6.49 19.77 8.15
C PRO A 106 -6.35 20.98 7.22
N GLU A 107 -5.14 21.34 6.80
CA GLU A 107 -4.87 22.53 5.96
C GLU A 107 -4.78 22.14 4.48
N THR A 108 -3.96 21.13 4.18
CA THR A 108 -3.71 20.65 2.83
C THR A 108 -4.72 19.61 2.37
N LEU A 109 -5.47 19.01 3.32
CA LEU A 109 -6.37 17.88 3.11
C LEU A 109 -5.67 16.60 2.62
N THR A 110 -4.34 16.56 2.58
CA THR A 110 -3.59 15.36 2.25
C THR A 110 -3.95 14.24 3.22
N LEU A 111 -4.38 13.10 2.67
CA LEU A 111 -4.66 11.90 3.43
C LEU A 111 -3.43 10.99 3.40
N GLN A 112 -2.95 10.57 4.57
CA GLN A 112 -1.80 9.68 4.72
C GLN A 112 -2.23 8.41 5.44
N VAL A 113 -1.78 7.26 4.94
CA VAL A 113 -1.89 5.97 5.61
C VAL A 113 -0.49 5.44 5.85
N SER A 114 -0.17 5.12 7.09
CA SER A 114 1.10 4.48 7.47
C SER A 114 0.85 3.03 7.84
N VAL A 115 1.75 2.16 7.39
CA VAL A 115 1.70 0.72 7.61
C VAL A 115 3.05 0.22 8.09
N ASP A 116 3.06 -0.50 9.21
CA ASP A 116 4.27 -1.09 9.78
C ASP A 116 4.00 -2.54 10.19
N ALA A 117 4.93 -3.44 9.88
CA ALA A 117 4.90 -4.80 10.43
C ALA A 117 5.14 -4.76 11.94
N ILE A 118 4.28 -5.45 12.70
CA ILE A 118 4.38 -5.59 14.14
C ILE A 118 4.53 -7.06 14.54
N THR A 119 5.38 -7.32 15.52
CA THR A 119 5.68 -8.69 15.99
C THR A 119 4.93 -9.03 17.28
N GLY A 120 4.73 -10.33 17.54
CA GLY A 120 4.25 -10.81 18.86
C GLY A 120 2.74 -10.71 19.08
N ARG A 121 1.94 -10.36 18.06
CA ARG A 121 0.48 -10.32 18.15
C ARG A 121 -0.21 -11.65 17.85
N LEU A 122 0.36 -12.45 16.94
CA LEU A 122 -0.13 -13.78 16.56
C LEU A 122 1.01 -14.79 16.54
N PRO A 123 0.76 -16.07 16.87
CA PRO A 123 1.73 -17.13 16.66
C PRO A 123 2.13 -17.21 15.18
N LYS A 124 3.28 -17.82 14.92
CA LYS A 124 3.67 -18.16 13.55
C LYS A 124 2.83 -19.35 13.08
N ASP A 125 2.49 -19.33 11.80
CA ASP A 125 1.87 -20.44 11.10
C ASP A 125 2.97 -21.13 10.28
N ASP A 126 3.03 -22.46 10.31
CA ASP A 126 4.08 -23.22 9.63
C ASP A 126 3.86 -23.28 8.11
N ASP A 127 2.65 -22.96 7.63
CA ASP A 127 2.33 -22.87 6.21
C ASP A 127 2.90 -21.60 5.55
N TYR A 128 3.25 -20.57 6.35
CA TYR A 128 3.67 -19.25 5.88
C TYR A 128 5.05 -18.81 6.40
N VAL A 129 5.77 -18.03 5.60
CA VAL A 129 6.97 -17.31 6.05
C VAL A 129 6.56 -15.94 6.60
N ARG A 130 6.64 -15.75 7.92
CA ARG A 130 6.35 -14.45 8.57
C ARG A 130 7.32 -13.37 8.13
N ILE A 131 6.78 -12.28 7.59
CA ILE A 131 7.51 -11.03 7.28
C ILE A 131 7.95 -10.37 8.60
N PRO A 132 9.27 -10.30 8.90
CA PRO A 132 9.75 -9.70 10.15
C PRO A 132 9.76 -8.17 10.15
N ARG A 133 9.93 -7.53 8.98
CA ARG A 133 9.97 -6.07 8.85
C ARG A 133 9.33 -5.64 7.55
N MET A 134 8.51 -4.60 7.66
CA MET A 134 7.88 -3.94 6.54
C MET A 134 7.53 -2.54 6.97
N THR A 135 7.77 -1.58 6.09
CA THR A 135 7.21 -0.23 6.17
C THR A 135 6.50 0.07 4.86
N GLY A 136 5.36 0.72 4.94
CA GLY A 136 4.59 1.12 3.77
C GLY A 136 3.77 2.35 4.04
N SER A 137 3.43 3.06 2.98
CA SER A 137 2.54 4.22 3.08
C SER A 137 1.73 4.43 1.82
N TRP A 138 0.55 5.03 2.04
CA TRP A 138 -0.23 5.66 1.00
C TRP A 138 -0.31 7.16 1.29
N THR A 139 -0.12 7.98 0.26
CA THR A 139 -0.35 9.43 0.36
C THR A 139 -1.28 9.84 -0.77
N PHE A 140 -2.32 10.58 -0.43
CA PHE A 140 -3.32 11.08 -1.36
C PHE A 140 -3.36 12.60 -1.28
N ASN A 141 -2.79 13.25 -2.29
CA ASN A 141 -2.76 14.70 -2.40
C ASN A 141 -3.91 15.17 -3.30
N PRO A 142 -4.90 15.92 -2.78
CA PRO A 142 -5.95 16.48 -3.61
C PRO A 142 -5.34 17.51 -4.59
N LEU A 143 -5.75 17.42 -5.85
CA LEU A 143 -5.36 18.33 -6.93
C LEU A 143 -6.57 19.11 -7.44
N ALA A 144 -6.31 20.13 -8.26
CA ALA A 144 -7.36 20.85 -8.97
C ALA A 144 -8.10 19.95 -9.98
N GLY A 145 -9.36 20.28 -10.28
CA GLY A 145 -10.14 19.59 -11.32
C GLY A 145 -10.62 18.19 -10.94
N GLY A 146 -10.87 17.94 -9.66
CA GLY A 146 -11.39 16.66 -9.16
C GLY A 146 -10.42 15.49 -9.29
N LYS A 147 -9.13 15.77 -9.18
CA LYS A 147 -8.05 14.80 -9.29
C LYS A 147 -7.36 14.61 -7.97
N VAL A 148 -6.74 13.45 -7.79
CA VAL A 148 -5.90 13.12 -6.65
C VAL A 148 -4.60 12.51 -7.17
N GLU A 149 -3.47 13.00 -6.67
CA GLU A 149 -2.19 12.29 -6.79
C GLU A 149 -2.14 11.23 -5.70
N ILE A 150 -1.93 9.99 -6.12
CA ILE A 150 -1.89 8.79 -5.30
C ILE A 150 -0.46 8.28 -5.31
N ILE A 151 0.16 8.23 -4.13
CA ILE A 151 1.52 7.72 -3.93
C ILE A 151 1.42 6.45 -3.09
N TYR A 152 1.99 5.36 -3.58
CA TYR A 152 2.11 4.09 -2.86
C TYR A 152 3.58 3.71 -2.73
N GLN A 153 4.06 3.55 -1.51
CA GLN A 153 5.47 3.27 -1.24
C GLN A 153 5.59 2.14 -0.23
N ALA A 154 6.52 1.21 -0.43
CA ALA A 154 6.84 0.21 0.58
C ALA A 154 8.25 -0.36 0.44
N HIS A 155 8.82 -0.71 1.59
CA HIS A 155 10.02 -1.53 1.71
C HIS A 155 9.67 -2.75 2.56
N VAL A 156 9.92 -3.94 2.00
CA VAL A 156 9.54 -5.20 2.62
C VAL A 156 10.77 -6.07 2.77
N GLU A 157 10.99 -6.58 3.97
CA GLU A 157 11.97 -7.62 4.26
C GLU A 157 11.20 -8.94 4.46
N PRO A 158 11.00 -9.76 3.43
CA PRO A 158 10.09 -10.90 3.44
C PRO A 158 10.57 -12.05 4.32
N GLY A 159 11.81 -11.99 4.84
CA GLY A 159 12.41 -13.04 5.63
C GLY A 159 12.70 -14.32 4.85
N GLY A 160 13.07 -15.37 5.58
CA GLY A 160 13.42 -16.67 5.00
C GLY A 160 14.71 -16.64 4.18
N SER A 161 14.90 -17.66 3.34
CA SER A 161 16.09 -17.85 2.50
C SER A 161 15.87 -17.39 1.05
N LEU A 162 14.95 -16.45 0.82
CA LEU A 162 14.61 -15.98 -0.52
C LEU A 162 15.79 -15.20 -1.12
N PRO A 163 16.34 -15.59 -2.28
CA PRO A 163 17.39 -14.81 -2.92
C PRO A 163 16.89 -13.40 -3.26
N ALA A 164 17.73 -12.39 -3.01
CA ALA A 164 17.36 -10.99 -3.20
C ALA A 164 16.92 -10.66 -4.64
N TRP A 165 17.57 -11.26 -5.65
CA TRP A 165 17.18 -11.07 -7.06
C TRP A 165 15.74 -11.54 -7.34
N LEU A 166 15.29 -12.61 -6.67
CA LEU A 166 13.96 -13.16 -6.83
C LEU A 166 12.93 -12.30 -6.11
N ALA A 167 13.23 -11.84 -4.89
CA ALA A 167 12.41 -10.87 -4.18
C ALA A 167 12.27 -9.54 -4.97
N ASN A 168 13.38 -9.08 -5.56
CA ASN A 168 13.40 -7.85 -6.37
C ASN A 168 12.75 -8.00 -7.74
N SER A 169 12.38 -9.21 -8.17
CA SER A 169 11.70 -9.43 -9.47
C SER A 169 10.25 -8.92 -9.45
N VAL A 170 9.58 -8.99 -8.30
CA VAL A 170 8.18 -8.56 -8.13
C VAL A 170 8.05 -7.12 -7.61
N VAL A 171 9.16 -6.45 -7.30
CA VAL A 171 9.16 -5.12 -6.67
C VAL A 171 8.50 -4.03 -7.52
N VAL A 172 8.47 -4.21 -8.85
CA VAL A 172 7.80 -3.32 -9.81
C VAL A 172 6.36 -3.78 -10.07
N GLU A 173 6.13 -5.10 -10.10
CA GLU A 173 4.82 -5.70 -10.38
C GLU A 173 3.81 -5.41 -9.26
N THR A 174 4.23 -5.50 -8.00
CA THR A 174 3.37 -5.25 -6.83
C THR A 174 2.68 -3.88 -6.88
N PRO A 175 3.39 -2.74 -6.95
CA PRO A 175 2.72 -1.45 -7.04
C PRO A 175 2.00 -1.25 -8.37
N TYR A 176 2.51 -1.78 -9.49
CA TYR A 176 1.85 -1.65 -10.80
C TYR A 176 0.46 -2.27 -10.79
N HIS A 177 0.35 -3.55 -10.42
CA HIS A 177 -0.94 -4.25 -10.40
C HIS A 177 -1.85 -3.72 -9.30
N THR A 178 -1.32 -3.43 -8.11
CA THR A 178 -2.12 -2.90 -6.99
C THR A 178 -2.77 -1.57 -7.36
N MET A 179 -2.02 -0.62 -7.93
CA MET A 179 -2.55 0.70 -8.28
C MET A 179 -3.46 0.64 -9.52
N SER A 180 -3.15 -0.23 -10.50
CA SER A 180 -4.03 -0.43 -11.65
C SER A 180 -5.39 -1.02 -11.24
N ASN A 181 -5.39 -2.04 -10.36
CA ASN A 181 -6.63 -2.63 -9.86
C ASN A 181 -7.39 -1.65 -8.95
N MET A 182 -6.69 -0.88 -8.11
CA MET A 182 -7.30 0.19 -7.31
C MET A 182 -8.09 1.16 -8.20
N LEU A 183 -7.53 1.55 -9.34
CA LEU A 183 -8.20 2.46 -10.28
C LEU A 183 -9.54 1.90 -10.78
N ASP A 184 -9.65 0.59 -10.95
CA ASP A 184 -10.91 -0.05 -11.32
C ASP A 184 -11.88 -0.16 -10.14
N MET A 185 -11.37 -0.44 -8.94
CA MET A 185 -12.20 -0.49 -7.74
C MET A 185 -12.86 0.85 -7.44
N ILE A 186 -12.13 1.96 -7.51
CA ILE A 186 -12.68 3.29 -7.17
C ILE A 186 -13.77 3.78 -8.14
N LYS A 187 -13.94 3.11 -9.30
CA LYS A 187 -15.06 3.37 -10.24
C LYS A 187 -16.36 2.70 -9.79
N LEU A 188 -16.31 1.74 -8.87
CA LEU A 188 -17.50 1.05 -8.39
C LEU A 188 -18.39 2.00 -7.59
N THR A 189 -19.69 1.98 -7.89
CA THR A 189 -20.70 2.89 -7.29
C THR A 189 -20.68 2.86 -5.76
N LYS A 190 -20.40 1.70 -5.15
CA LYS A 190 -20.32 1.57 -3.69
C LYS A 190 -19.28 2.50 -3.06
N TYR A 191 -18.17 2.81 -3.75
CA TYR A 191 -17.15 3.71 -3.23
C TYR A 191 -17.38 5.17 -3.61
N GLN A 192 -17.94 5.42 -4.80
CA GLN A 192 -18.25 6.79 -5.27
C GLN A 192 -19.34 7.49 -4.44
N GLN A 193 -20.23 6.71 -3.80
CA GLN A 193 -21.35 7.22 -3.01
C GLN A 193 -21.11 7.12 -1.50
N THR A 194 -19.90 6.76 -1.07
CA THR A 194 -19.57 6.65 0.34
C THR A 194 -19.08 7.99 0.88
N ASP A 195 -19.71 8.42 1.97
CA ASP A 195 -19.19 9.48 2.83
C ASP A 195 -18.46 8.85 4.02
N ILE A 196 -17.28 9.37 4.33
CA ILE A 196 -16.50 8.96 5.50
C ILE A 196 -16.44 10.18 6.42
N PRO A 197 -17.23 10.25 7.50
CA PRO A 197 -17.41 11.48 8.29
C PRO A 197 -16.12 12.12 8.83
N LEU A 198 -15.05 11.34 8.94
CA LEU A 198 -13.75 11.79 9.44
C LEU A 198 -12.82 12.32 8.33
N ILE A 199 -13.19 12.18 7.06
CA ILE A 199 -12.38 12.55 5.90
C ILE A 199 -13.11 13.63 5.10
N LYS A 200 -12.42 14.75 4.86
CA LYS A 200 -12.94 15.87 4.07
C LYS A 200 -12.43 15.80 2.64
N ASN A 201 -13.30 16.06 1.68
CA ASN A 201 -12.89 16.23 0.28
C ASN A 201 -12.36 17.65 0.03
N GLY A 202 -11.47 17.77 -0.96
CA GLY A 202 -10.95 19.07 -1.41
C GLY A 202 -12.04 19.94 -2.04
N PRO A 203 -11.82 21.28 -2.13
CA PRO A 203 -12.85 22.26 -2.49
C PRO A 203 -13.44 22.19 -3.92
N ASN A 204 -13.20 21.12 -4.68
CA ASN A 204 -13.72 20.92 -6.03
C ASN A 204 -14.22 19.47 -6.28
N ASN A 205 -14.52 18.72 -5.21
CA ASN A 205 -14.96 17.33 -5.24
C ASN A 205 -16.28 17.13 -4.46
#